data_AF-A0A2L1JJ80-F1
#
_entry.id   AF-A0A2L1JJ80-F1
#
_cell.length_a   1.000
_cell.length_b   1.000
_cell.length_c   1.000
_cell.angle_alpha   90.00
_cell.angle_beta   90.00
_cell.angle_gamma   90.00
#
_symmetry.space_group_name_H-M   'P 1'
#
loop_
_entity.id
_entity.type
_entity.pdbx_description
1 polymer ?
#
loop_
_entity_poly.entity_id
_entity_poly.type
_entity_poly.pdbx_seq_one_letter_code
_entity_poly.pdbx_strand_id
1 'polypeptide(L)'
;MQEERKNFNHDERFQKLRKMSDHSLADWLNDEELFWTNIKTVLNKTHEDEDSITLVSQYLEAIGGAALLFGSLDEIENFHAATPIPFHDEGPLSYKLLDLANRGQFALAICIFQMNLNRVSDTYTKGYETYLKELEKSFFEKMDQEKNSFTADLETKITNLNDSIKNTQQATSNKLEAELNSSKEEIFNTVAAANSAIFSAEPVQYWVEREAKHKKKANTYFRFITAAAVIFTATLVMLTISVYKNGETYEIAGIPITLPAEKFSIALLIIATTASIWLVRVLVKLMMTNLALEIEALERSTMIKTFIAMDKAKAEHASEIRMLFYSTLFKPSNNTLTDDSTSPEYIRIIEAMLQKKTPSN
;
A
#
# COMPACT_ATOMS: atom_id res chain seq x y z
N MET A 1 -50.61 31.31 -54.90
CA MET A 1 -50.10 29.93 -55.02
C MET A 1 -49.26 29.88 -56.27
N GLN A 2 -47.96 30.16 -56.15
CA GLN A 2 -47.01 29.88 -57.22
C GLN A 2 -46.71 28.39 -57.10
N GLU A 3 -47.12 27.61 -58.09
CA GLU A 3 -46.65 26.24 -58.24
C GLU A 3 -45.13 26.33 -58.43
N GLU A 4 -44.38 25.92 -57.39
CA GLU A 4 -42.99 25.53 -57.55
C GLU A 4 -42.98 24.47 -58.65
N ARG A 5 -42.52 24.84 -59.86
CA ARG A 5 -42.17 23.85 -60.89
C ARG A 5 -41.13 22.94 -60.25
N LYS A 6 -41.56 21.77 -59.79
CA LYS A 6 -40.66 20.69 -59.36
C LYS A 6 -39.70 20.49 -60.51
N ASN A 7 -38.44 20.87 -60.31
CA ASN A 7 -37.41 20.65 -61.29
C ASN A 7 -37.15 19.14 -61.26
N PHE A 8 -37.70 18.41 -62.23
CA PHE A 8 -37.62 16.96 -62.24
C PHE A 8 -36.21 16.57 -62.65
N ASN A 9 -35.44 16.05 -61.69
CA ASN A 9 -34.13 15.53 -61.99
C ASN A 9 -34.28 14.15 -62.67
N HIS A 10 -34.34 14.16 -63.99
CA HIS A 10 -34.42 12.97 -64.84
C HIS A 10 -33.04 12.39 -65.18
N ASP A 11 -32.02 12.66 -64.35
CA ASP A 11 -30.62 12.26 -64.59
C ASP A 11 -30.48 10.79 -64.97
N GLU A 12 -31.26 9.89 -64.35
CA GLU A 12 -31.23 8.46 -64.66
C GLU A 12 -31.64 8.12 -66.10
N ARG A 13 -32.54 8.89 -66.72
CA ARG A 13 -32.97 8.72 -68.13
C ARG A 13 -31.86 9.13 -69.10
N PHE A 14 -31.13 10.19 -68.75
CA PHE A 14 -30.00 10.70 -69.52
C PHE A 14 -28.69 9.96 -69.24
N GLN A 15 -28.56 9.27 -68.11
CA GLN A 15 -27.38 8.44 -67.79
C GLN A 15 -27.13 7.34 -68.81
N LYS A 16 -28.20 6.78 -69.43
CA LYS A 16 -28.05 5.82 -70.53
C LYS A 16 -27.38 6.48 -71.74
N LEU A 17 -27.87 7.66 -72.14
CA LEU A 17 -27.38 8.43 -73.28
C LEU A 17 -25.94 8.92 -73.05
N ARG A 18 -25.63 9.41 -71.85
CA ARG A 18 -24.27 9.83 -71.46
C ARG A 18 -23.25 8.68 -71.40
N LYS A 19 -23.72 7.43 -71.33
CA LYS A 19 -22.85 6.22 -71.37
C LYS A 19 -22.69 5.64 -72.78
N MET A 20 -23.41 6.16 -73.78
CA MET A 20 -23.27 5.71 -75.18
C MET A 20 -21.96 6.24 -75.78
N SER A 21 -21.41 5.52 -76.75
CA SER A 21 -20.32 6.05 -77.57
C SER A 21 -20.85 7.11 -78.54
N ASP A 22 -20.01 8.05 -78.96
CA ASP A 22 -20.39 9.15 -79.85
C ASP A 22 -21.11 8.68 -81.13
N HIS A 23 -20.65 7.55 -81.72
CA HIS A 23 -21.30 6.93 -82.87
C HIS A 23 -22.69 6.38 -82.52
N SER A 24 -22.82 5.70 -81.38
CA SER A 24 -24.11 5.13 -80.95
C SER A 24 -25.11 6.22 -80.57
N LEU A 25 -24.62 7.34 -80.03
CA LEU A 25 -25.44 8.50 -79.69
C LEU A 25 -25.94 9.20 -80.96
N ALA A 26 -25.10 9.35 -81.98
CA ALA A 26 -25.50 9.91 -83.27
C ALA A 26 -26.57 9.04 -83.96
N ASP A 27 -26.39 7.72 -83.96
CA ASP A 27 -27.39 6.79 -84.49
C ASP A 27 -28.72 6.89 -83.70
N TRP A 28 -28.64 6.97 -82.37
CA TRP A 28 -29.81 7.12 -81.51
C TRP A 28 -30.55 8.44 -81.74
N LEU A 29 -29.83 9.55 -81.93
CA LEU A 29 -30.43 10.86 -82.24
C LEU A 29 -31.15 10.84 -83.58
N ASN A 30 -30.60 10.15 -84.58
CA ASN A 30 -31.27 9.98 -85.89
C ASN A 30 -32.55 9.15 -85.77
N ASP A 31 -32.53 8.07 -85.00
CA ASP A 31 -33.72 7.23 -84.75
C ASP A 31 -34.79 8.01 -83.96
N GLU A 32 -34.39 8.81 -82.98
CA GLU A 32 -35.27 9.70 -82.21
C GLU A 32 -35.90 10.77 -83.12
N GLU A 33 -35.11 11.44 -83.96
CA GLU A 33 -35.59 12.45 -84.91
C GLU A 33 -36.60 11.85 -85.90
N LEU A 34 -36.30 10.67 -86.45
CA LEU A 34 -37.19 9.95 -87.36
C LEU A 34 -38.52 9.60 -86.70
N PHE A 35 -38.48 9.09 -85.46
CA PHE A 35 -39.66 8.74 -84.71
C PHE A 35 -40.58 9.94 -84.47
N TRP A 36 -40.03 11.07 -84.02
CA TRP A 36 -40.82 12.27 -83.74
C TRP A 36 -41.28 13.00 -84.99
N THR A 37 -40.55 12.90 -86.09
CA THR A 37 -40.98 13.38 -87.41
C THR A 37 -42.21 12.60 -87.91
N ASN A 38 -42.23 11.28 -87.68
CA ASN A 38 -43.41 10.46 -87.99
C ASN A 38 -44.62 10.87 -87.13
N ILE A 39 -44.42 11.12 -85.84
CA ILE A 39 -45.48 11.61 -84.95
C ILE A 39 -46.00 12.97 -85.41
N LYS A 40 -45.12 13.93 -85.71
CA LYS A 40 -45.52 15.26 -86.21
C LYS A 40 -46.35 15.16 -87.50
N THR A 41 -45.95 14.27 -88.40
CA THR A 41 -46.68 14.02 -89.66
C THR A 41 -48.08 13.47 -89.40
N VAL A 42 -48.23 12.60 -88.39
CA VAL A 42 -49.53 12.07 -87.98
C VAL A 42 -50.39 13.17 -87.35
N LEU A 43 -49.86 13.96 -86.41
CA LEU A 43 -50.58 15.05 -85.75
C LEU A 43 -51.12 16.08 -86.74
N ASN A 44 -50.32 16.43 -87.77
CA ASN A 44 -50.75 17.33 -88.84
C ASN A 44 -51.89 16.76 -89.70
N LYS A 45 -52.02 15.42 -89.79
CA LYS A 45 -53.09 14.75 -90.54
C LYS A 45 -54.37 14.58 -89.73
N THR A 46 -54.25 14.39 -88.41
CA THR A 46 -55.38 14.16 -87.51
C THR A 46 -56.01 15.46 -86.99
N HIS A 47 -55.47 16.64 -87.34
CA HIS A 47 -55.91 17.95 -86.84
C HIS A 47 -55.95 17.99 -85.30
N GLU A 48 -54.93 17.42 -84.66
CA GLU A 48 -54.74 17.55 -83.22
C GLU A 48 -54.41 19.00 -82.80
N ASP A 49 -54.48 19.24 -81.49
CA ASP A 49 -54.32 20.55 -80.87
C ASP A 49 -53.00 21.24 -81.26
N GLU A 50 -53.05 22.56 -81.47
CA GLU A 50 -51.92 23.38 -81.91
C GLU A 50 -50.75 23.32 -80.89
N ASP A 51 -51.10 23.16 -79.61
CA ASP A 51 -50.14 22.99 -78.52
C ASP A 51 -49.34 21.68 -78.63
N SER A 52 -49.96 20.59 -79.10
CA SER A 52 -49.29 19.30 -79.28
C SER A 52 -48.32 19.31 -80.47
N ILE A 53 -48.70 19.98 -81.55
CA ILE A 53 -47.85 20.17 -82.73
C ILE A 53 -46.66 21.08 -82.40
N THR A 54 -46.91 22.12 -81.59
CA THR A 54 -45.87 23.05 -81.10
C THR A 54 -44.88 22.32 -80.20
N LEU A 55 -45.36 21.51 -79.26
CA LEU A 55 -44.51 20.71 -78.36
C LEU A 55 -43.58 19.77 -79.13
N VAL A 56 -44.10 19.02 -80.10
CA VAL A 56 -43.27 18.11 -80.92
C VAL A 56 -42.28 18.89 -81.79
N SER A 57 -42.66 20.08 -82.26
CA SER A 57 -41.77 20.92 -83.07
C SER A 57 -40.60 21.48 -82.26
N GLN A 58 -40.87 21.93 -81.02
CA GLN A 58 -39.82 22.39 -80.09
C GLN A 58 -38.87 21.26 -79.71
N TYR A 59 -39.39 20.03 -79.57
CA TYR A 59 -38.54 18.89 -79.28
C TYR A 59 -37.63 18.50 -80.46
N LEU A 60 -38.17 18.50 -81.69
CA LEU A 60 -37.37 18.26 -82.90
C LEU A 60 -36.28 19.32 -83.09
N GLU A 61 -36.54 20.57 -82.72
CA GLU A 61 -35.53 21.63 -82.73
C GLU A 61 -34.40 21.34 -81.72
N ALA A 62 -34.75 20.89 -80.50
CA ALA A 62 -33.77 20.50 -79.49
C ALA A 62 -32.92 19.27 -79.89
N ILE A 63 -33.52 18.29 -80.58
CA ILE A 63 -32.78 17.13 -81.14
C ILE A 63 -31.82 17.61 -82.25
N GLY A 64 -32.30 18.47 -83.15
CA GLY A 64 -31.50 19.02 -84.23
C GLY A 64 -30.31 19.83 -83.74
N GLY A 65 -30.49 20.62 -82.67
CA GLY A 65 -29.41 21.34 -82.00
C GLY A 65 -28.37 20.40 -81.35
N ALA A 66 -28.83 19.35 -80.67
CA ALA A 66 -27.96 18.31 -80.11
C ALA A 66 -27.13 17.57 -81.17
N ALA A 67 -27.71 17.29 -82.35
CA ALA A 67 -27.03 16.67 -83.48
C ALA A 67 -25.95 17.59 -84.10
N LEU A 68 -26.18 18.90 -84.14
CA LEU A 68 -25.23 19.89 -84.66
C LEU A 68 -24.07 20.19 -83.70
N LEU A 69 -24.30 20.09 -82.39
CA LEU A 69 -23.30 20.37 -81.35
C LEU A 69 -22.45 19.15 -80.96
N PHE A 70 -22.31 18.15 -81.85
CA PHE A 70 -21.52 16.94 -81.64
C PHE A 70 -21.93 16.15 -80.39
N GLY A 71 -23.25 16.02 -80.13
CA GLY A 71 -23.76 15.16 -79.05
C GLY A 71 -23.88 15.81 -77.68
N SER A 72 -23.87 17.15 -77.60
CA SER A 72 -24.30 17.82 -76.35
C SER A 72 -25.78 17.55 -76.10
N LEU A 73 -26.09 16.95 -74.95
CA LEU A 73 -27.45 16.62 -74.52
C LEU A 73 -28.13 17.78 -73.78
N ASP A 74 -27.45 18.91 -73.57
CA ASP A 74 -27.91 20.00 -72.71
C ASP A 74 -29.27 20.58 -73.15
N GLU A 75 -29.49 20.72 -74.46
CA GLU A 75 -30.75 21.25 -75.01
C GLU A 75 -31.91 20.27 -74.83
N ILE A 76 -31.65 18.97 -75.00
CA ILE A 76 -32.63 17.90 -74.77
C ILE A 76 -32.94 17.78 -73.28
N GLU A 77 -31.92 17.85 -72.41
CA GLU A 77 -32.06 17.81 -70.96
C GLU A 77 -32.90 18.99 -70.44
N ASN A 78 -32.64 20.20 -70.93
CA ASN A 78 -33.42 21.39 -70.58
C ASN A 78 -34.88 21.29 -71.05
N PHE A 79 -35.13 20.73 -72.24
CA PHE A 79 -36.49 20.48 -72.72
C PHE A 79 -37.23 19.49 -71.82
N HIS A 80 -36.61 18.34 -71.52
CA HIS A 80 -37.25 17.31 -70.68
C HIS A 80 -37.42 17.73 -69.22
N ALA A 81 -36.61 18.67 -68.72
CA ALA A 81 -36.81 19.27 -67.40
C ALA A 81 -38.12 20.08 -67.32
N ALA A 82 -38.53 20.72 -68.42
CA ALA A 82 -39.78 21.49 -68.50
C ALA A 82 -40.98 20.63 -68.91
N THR A 83 -40.81 19.74 -69.88
CA THR A 83 -41.87 18.91 -70.46
C THR A 83 -41.35 17.50 -70.77
N PRO A 84 -41.41 16.56 -69.81
CA PRO A 84 -40.92 15.22 -70.04
C PRO A 84 -41.84 14.45 -70.99
N ILE A 85 -41.23 13.91 -72.04
CA ILE A 85 -41.87 13.06 -73.07
C ILE A 85 -41.09 11.75 -73.19
N PRO A 86 -41.69 10.65 -73.68
CA PRO A 86 -40.99 9.37 -73.80
C PRO A 86 -39.95 9.39 -74.92
N PHE A 87 -38.79 8.77 -74.71
CA PHE A 87 -37.87 8.50 -75.83
C PHE A 87 -38.45 7.40 -76.75
N HIS A 88 -37.99 7.33 -78.00
CA HIS A 88 -38.45 6.32 -78.96
C HIS A 88 -38.24 4.88 -78.46
N ASP A 89 -37.21 4.65 -77.65
CA ASP A 89 -36.82 3.36 -77.09
C ASP A 89 -37.36 3.10 -75.66
N GLU A 90 -38.10 4.04 -75.07
CA GLU A 90 -38.75 3.88 -73.77
C GLU A 90 -40.11 3.14 -73.89
N GLY A 91 -40.05 1.80 -73.83
CA GLY A 91 -41.25 0.97 -73.77
C GLY A 91 -42.06 1.16 -72.48
N PRO A 92 -43.34 0.73 -72.41
CA PRO A 92 -44.25 0.29 -73.48
C PRO A 92 -45.05 1.45 -74.13
N LEU A 93 -44.76 2.70 -73.74
CA LEU A 93 -45.53 3.88 -74.16
C LEU A 93 -45.02 4.44 -75.51
N SER A 94 -43.72 4.36 -75.82
CA SER A 94 -43.17 4.84 -77.10
C SER A 94 -43.79 4.13 -78.32
N TYR A 95 -43.85 2.80 -78.29
CA TYR A 95 -44.42 1.98 -79.37
C TYR A 95 -45.92 2.19 -79.59
N LYS A 96 -46.65 2.61 -78.54
CA LYS A 96 -48.09 2.89 -78.61
C LYS A 96 -48.40 4.36 -78.88
N LEU A 97 -47.42 5.25 -78.74
CA LEU A 97 -47.61 6.69 -78.92
C LEU A 97 -48.02 7.02 -80.35
N LEU A 98 -47.43 6.35 -81.35
CA LEU A 98 -47.79 6.54 -82.75
C LEU A 98 -49.23 6.06 -83.06
N ASP A 99 -49.67 4.93 -82.48
CA ASP A 99 -51.06 4.45 -82.62
C ASP A 99 -52.04 5.41 -81.94
N LEU A 100 -51.69 5.94 -80.76
CA LEU A 100 -52.52 6.90 -80.03
C LEU A 100 -52.59 8.26 -80.73
N ALA A 101 -51.49 8.72 -81.34
CA ALA A 101 -51.46 9.93 -82.16
C ALA A 101 -52.32 9.78 -83.43
N ASN A 102 -52.33 8.60 -84.06
CA ASN A 102 -53.22 8.31 -85.19
C ASN A 102 -54.71 8.34 -84.80
N ARG A 103 -55.02 8.14 -83.52
CA ARG A 103 -56.39 8.19 -82.97
C ARG A 103 -56.78 9.57 -82.43
N GLY A 104 -55.90 10.57 -82.51
CA GLY A 104 -56.15 11.91 -81.95
C GLY A 104 -56.07 11.97 -80.42
N GLN A 105 -55.30 11.08 -79.79
CA GLN A 105 -55.19 10.95 -78.32
C GLN A 105 -53.76 11.23 -77.80
N PHE A 106 -52.96 12.02 -78.51
CA PHE A 106 -51.56 12.25 -78.16
C PHE A 106 -51.40 12.97 -76.81
N ALA A 107 -52.15 14.03 -76.55
CA ALA A 107 -52.08 14.76 -75.26
C ALA A 107 -52.36 13.85 -74.05
N LEU A 108 -53.32 12.93 -74.19
CA LEU A 108 -53.65 11.94 -73.16
C LEU A 108 -52.50 10.96 -72.92
N ALA A 109 -51.84 10.51 -73.99
CA ALA A 109 -50.69 9.61 -73.91
C ALA A 109 -49.52 10.25 -73.15
N ILE A 110 -49.22 11.52 -73.44
CA ILE A 110 -48.18 12.28 -72.74
C ILE A 110 -48.55 12.48 -71.26
N CYS A 111 -49.79 12.84 -70.95
CA CYS A 111 -50.24 12.99 -69.56
C CYS A 111 -50.09 11.68 -68.75
N ILE A 112 -50.49 10.54 -69.33
CA ILE A 112 -50.35 9.22 -68.70
C ILE A 112 -48.88 8.89 -68.44
N PHE A 113 -47.99 9.20 -69.39
CA PHE A 113 -46.55 9.00 -69.22
C PHE A 113 -46.00 9.82 -68.04
N GLN A 114 -46.34 11.10 -67.96
CA GLN A 114 -45.90 11.99 -66.87
C GLN A 114 -46.40 11.50 -65.50
N MET A 115 -47.66 11.06 -65.41
CA MET A 115 -48.22 10.49 -64.18
C MET A 115 -47.49 9.21 -63.76
N ASN A 116 -47.12 8.35 -64.70
CA ASN A 116 -46.38 7.12 -64.43
C ASN A 116 -44.96 7.40 -63.94
N LEU A 117 -44.23 8.32 -64.58
CA LEU A 117 -42.90 8.74 -64.14
C LEU A 117 -42.91 9.25 -62.68
N ASN A 118 -43.90 10.08 -62.34
CA ASN A 118 -44.06 10.60 -60.99
C ASN A 118 -44.32 9.50 -59.97
N ARG A 119 -45.17 8.53 -60.31
CA ARG A 119 -45.46 7.39 -59.43
C ARG A 119 -44.24 6.51 -59.20
N VAL A 120 -43.44 6.26 -60.24
CA VAL A 120 -42.22 5.44 -60.13
C VAL A 120 -41.19 6.15 -59.25
N SER A 121 -40.97 7.45 -59.47
CA SER A 121 -40.05 8.24 -58.65
C SER A 121 -40.47 8.30 -57.17
N ASP A 122 -41.75 8.56 -56.88
CA ASP A 122 -42.27 8.57 -55.50
C ASP A 122 -42.15 7.20 -54.83
N THR A 123 -42.41 6.12 -55.56
CA THR A 123 -42.27 4.74 -55.05
C THR A 123 -40.80 4.43 -54.74
N TYR A 124 -39.87 4.82 -55.62
CA TYR A 124 -38.44 4.61 -55.42
C TYR A 124 -37.93 5.40 -54.21
N THR A 125 -38.27 6.68 -54.10
CA THR A 125 -37.85 7.54 -52.98
C THR A 125 -38.38 7.00 -51.64
N LYS A 126 -39.66 6.60 -51.57
CA LYS A 126 -40.24 5.99 -50.36
C LYS A 126 -39.59 4.67 -49.97
N GLY A 127 -39.32 3.82 -50.97
CA GLY A 127 -38.61 2.54 -50.74
C GLY A 127 -37.20 2.79 -50.21
N TYR A 128 -36.48 3.74 -50.81
CA TYR A 128 -35.14 4.13 -50.39
C TYR A 128 -35.12 4.73 -48.98
N GLU A 129 -36.03 5.64 -48.65
CA GLU A 129 -36.18 6.19 -47.29
C GLU A 129 -36.46 5.11 -46.25
N THR A 130 -37.31 4.13 -46.59
CA THR A 130 -37.63 3.02 -45.70
C THR A 130 -36.39 2.16 -45.46
N TYR A 131 -35.65 1.82 -46.51
CA TYR A 131 -34.41 1.07 -46.41
C TYR A 131 -33.36 1.82 -45.59
N LEU A 132 -33.21 3.13 -45.79
CA LEU A 132 -32.28 3.96 -45.00
C LEU A 132 -32.62 3.95 -43.50
N LYS A 133 -33.91 4.06 -43.15
CA LYS A 133 -34.35 4.00 -41.74
C LYS A 133 -34.10 2.62 -41.12
N GLU A 134 -34.33 1.56 -41.87
CA GLU A 134 -34.07 0.20 -41.40
C GLU A 134 -32.57 -0.05 -41.21
N LEU A 135 -31.75 0.43 -42.14
CA LEU A 135 -30.29 0.38 -42.04
C LEU A 135 -29.80 1.16 -40.83
N GLU A 136 -30.26 2.41 -40.65
CA GLU A 136 -29.94 3.25 -39.51
C GLU A 136 -30.29 2.55 -38.18
N LYS A 137 -31.50 2.00 -38.09
CA LYS A 137 -31.94 1.26 -36.91
C LYS A 137 -31.04 0.06 -36.62
N SER A 138 -30.75 -0.77 -37.62
CA SER A 138 -29.90 -1.96 -37.45
C SER A 138 -28.47 -1.59 -37.03
N PHE A 139 -27.96 -0.48 -37.54
CA PHE A 139 -26.65 0.05 -37.18
C PHE A 139 -26.62 0.48 -35.71
N PHE A 140 -27.63 1.23 -35.26
CA PHE A 140 -27.73 1.65 -33.86
C PHE A 140 -27.90 0.48 -32.89
N GLU A 141 -28.73 -0.50 -33.25
CA GLU A 141 -28.92 -1.72 -32.43
C GLU A 141 -27.59 -2.48 -32.28
N LYS A 142 -26.83 -2.65 -33.38
CA LYS A 142 -25.54 -3.32 -33.33
C LYS A 142 -24.50 -2.53 -32.52
N MET A 143 -24.47 -1.20 -32.68
CA MET A 143 -23.59 -0.32 -31.92
C MET A 143 -23.88 -0.38 -30.42
N ASP A 144 -25.15 -0.39 -30.03
CA ASP A 144 -25.54 -0.49 -28.62
C ASP A 144 -25.18 -1.88 -28.05
N GLN A 145 -25.39 -2.94 -28.83
CA GLN A 145 -24.99 -4.29 -28.44
C GLN A 145 -23.46 -4.40 -28.23
N GLU A 146 -22.65 -3.88 -29.15
CA GLU A 146 -21.19 -3.89 -29.01
C GLU A 146 -20.74 -3.07 -27.79
N LYS A 147 -21.31 -1.87 -27.60
CA LYS A 147 -21.04 -1.04 -26.43
C LYS A 147 -21.36 -1.78 -25.13
N ASN A 148 -22.54 -2.37 -25.02
CA ASN A 148 -22.96 -3.10 -23.83
C ASN A 148 -22.06 -4.32 -23.57
N SER A 149 -21.67 -5.05 -24.63
CA SER A 149 -20.74 -6.18 -24.50
C SER A 149 -19.35 -5.74 -24.02
N PHE A 150 -18.85 -4.61 -24.52
CA PHE A 150 -17.56 -4.04 -24.13
C PHE A 150 -17.59 -3.54 -22.68
N THR A 151 -18.68 -2.88 -22.26
CA THR A 151 -18.87 -2.46 -20.88
C THR A 151 -18.90 -3.67 -19.93
N ALA A 152 -19.62 -4.74 -20.28
CA ALA A 152 -19.66 -5.95 -19.46
C ALA A 152 -18.29 -6.66 -19.36
N ASP A 153 -17.52 -6.72 -20.46
CA ASP A 153 -16.16 -7.26 -20.45
C ASP A 153 -15.21 -6.41 -19.58
N LEU A 154 -15.30 -5.09 -19.67
CA LEU A 154 -14.53 -4.18 -18.82
C LEU A 154 -14.88 -4.34 -17.34
N GLU A 155 -16.16 -4.43 -16.99
CA GLU A 155 -16.60 -4.64 -15.62
C GLU A 155 -16.07 -5.96 -15.07
N THR A 156 -16.15 -7.04 -15.86
CA THR A 156 -15.59 -8.35 -15.52
C THR A 156 -14.07 -8.32 -15.32
N LYS A 157 -13.34 -7.58 -16.17
CA LYS A 157 -11.88 -7.40 -16.00
C LYS A 157 -11.55 -6.60 -14.75
N ILE A 158 -12.31 -5.54 -14.46
CA ILE A 158 -12.13 -4.72 -13.26
C ILE A 158 -12.39 -5.56 -12.00
N THR A 159 -13.45 -6.35 -11.95
CA THR A 159 -13.73 -7.22 -10.80
C THR A 159 -12.64 -8.26 -10.60
N ASN A 160 -12.20 -8.93 -11.67
CA ASN A 160 -11.13 -9.92 -11.60
C ASN A 160 -9.79 -9.31 -11.15
N LEU A 161 -9.45 -8.12 -11.63
CA LEU A 161 -8.26 -7.38 -11.20
C LEU A 161 -8.36 -7.01 -9.72
N ASN A 162 -9.51 -6.51 -9.27
CA ASN A 162 -9.70 -6.11 -7.89
C ASN A 162 -9.63 -7.30 -6.92
N ASP A 163 -10.23 -8.43 -7.30
CA ASP A 163 -10.15 -9.67 -6.53
C ASP A 163 -8.72 -10.22 -6.48
N SER A 164 -8.00 -10.17 -7.61
CA SER A 164 -6.59 -10.57 -7.67
C SER A 164 -5.70 -9.69 -6.79
N ILE A 165 -5.90 -8.36 -6.83
CA ILE A 165 -5.19 -7.40 -5.98
C ILE A 165 -5.48 -7.68 -4.51
N LYS A 166 -6.76 -7.85 -4.14
CA LYS A 166 -7.18 -8.13 -2.76
C LYS A 166 -6.57 -9.44 -2.25
N ASN A 167 -6.63 -10.50 -3.05
CA ASN A 167 -6.06 -11.80 -2.71
C ASN A 167 -4.53 -11.72 -2.56
N THR A 168 -3.86 -11.01 -3.47
CA THR A 168 -2.41 -10.80 -3.39
C THR A 168 -2.03 -10.00 -2.15
N GLN A 169 -2.73 -8.90 -1.87
CA GLN A 169 -2.50 -8.08 -0.68
C GLN A 169 -2.69 -8.88 0.61
N GLN A 170 -3.76 -9.69 0.68
CA GLN A 170 -4.01 -10.55 1.83
C GLN A 170 -2.94 -11.64 1.97
N ALA A 171 -2.54 -12.28 0.89
CA ALA A 171 -1.47 -13.28 0.90
C ALA A 171 -0.12 -12.68 1.32
N THR A 172 0.24 -11.50 0.81
CA THR A 172 1.45 -10.77 1.20
C THR A 172 1.41 -10.35 2.66
N SER A 173 0.28 -9.83 3.15
CA SER A 173 0.12 -9.47 4.56
C SER A 173 0.28 -10.68 5.49
N ASN A 174 -0.38 -11.80 5.16
CA ASN A 174 -0.28 -13.03 5.94
C ASN A 174 1.14 -13.59 5.93
N LYS A 175 1.82 -13.56 4.79
CA LYS A 175 3.21 -14.00 4.68
C LYS A 175 4.14 -13.11 5.50
N LEU A 176 3.97 -11.80 5.43
CA LEU A 176 4.76 -10.84 6.20
C LEU A 176 4.55 -11.03 7.71
N GLU A 177 3.30 -11.22 8.14
CA GLU A 177 2.98 -11.46 9.55
C GLU A 177 3.57 -12.79 10.04
N ALA A 178 3.49 -13.86 9.25
CA ALA A 178 4.11 -15.14 9.56
C ALA A 178 5.64 -15.03 9.66
N GLU A 179 6.29 -14.33 8.71
CA GLU A 179 7.73 -14.13 8.68
C GLU A 179 8.21 -13.23 9.84
N LEU A 180 7.44 -12.20 10.20
CA LEU A 180 7.71 -11.34 11.35
C LEU A 180 7.61 -12.13 12.66
N ASN A 181 6.54 -12.93 12.82
CA ASN A 181 6.35 -13.77 14.01
C ASN A 181 7.46 -14.82 14.12
N SER A 182 7.82 -15.48 13.02
CA SER A 182 8.94 -16.43 12.97
C SER A 182 10.27 -15.76 13.32
N SER A 183 10.55 -14.59 12.74
CA SER A 183 11.80 -13.84 13.01
C SER A 183 11.85 -13.39 14.47
N LYS A 184 10.73 -12.95 15.03
CA LYS A 184 10.61 -12.57 16.44
C LYS A 184 10.93 -13.77 17.33
N GLU A 185 10.33 -14.92 17.07
CA GLU A 185 10.59 -16.16 17.81
C GLU A 185 12.06 -16.59 17.70
N GLU A 186 12.65 -16.54 16.50
CA GLU A 186 14.05 -16.86 16.27
C GLU A 186 14.99 -15.93 17.03
N ILE A 187 14.73 -14.61 17.02
CA ILE A 187 15.50 -13.63 17.81
C ILE A 187 15.38 -13.94 19.31
N PHE A 188 14.16 -14.17 19.82
CA PHE A 188 13.97 -14.51 21.24
C PHE A 188 14.70 -15.79 21.63
N ASN A 189 14.59 -16.84 20.82
CA ASN A 189 15.26 -18.11 21.06
C ASN A 189 16.79 -17.97 21.00
N THR A 190 17.30 -17.19 20.04
CA THR A 190 18.74 -16.92 19.90
C THR A 190 19.27 -16.13 21.09
N VAL A 191 18.55 -15.10 21.54
CA VAL A 191 18.91 -14.30 22.73
C VAL A 191 18.85 -15.15 24.00
N ALA A 192 17.81 -15.97 24.17
CA ALA A 192 17.68 -16.87 25.30
C ALA A 192 18.81 -17.90 25.35
N ALA A 193 19.15 -18.52 24.21
CA ALA A 193 20.25 -19.46 24.10
C ALA A 193 21.60 -18.78 24.36
N ALA A 194 21.83 -17.58 23.83
CA ALA A 194 23.05 -16.81 24.06
C ALA A 194 23.25 -16.48 25.54
N ASN A 195 22.19 -15.99 26.21
CA ASN A 195 22.19 -15.69 27.64
C ASN A 195 22.41 -16.96 28.47
N SER A 196 21.67 -18.03 28.19
CA SER A 196 21.84 -19.32 28.89
C SER A 196 23.28 -19.80 28.81
N ALA A 197 23.89 -19.75 27.62
CA ALA A 197 25.28 -20.15 27.43
C ALA A 197 26.31 -19.21 28.08
N ILE A 198 25.98 -17.93 28.32
CA ILE A 198 26.82 -17.03 29.14
C ILE A 198 26.73 -17.41 30.62
N PHE A 199 25.52 -17.67 31.14
CA PHE A 199 25.30 -18.04 32.53
C PHE A 199 25.78 -19.45 32.89
N SER A 200 25.76 -20.38 31.93
CA SER A 200 26.27 -21.74 32.10
C SER A 200 27.79 -21.85 31.96
N ALA A 201 28.48 -20.75 31.63
CA ALA A 201 29.92 -20.75 31.59
C ALA A 201 30.48 -20.96 33.00
N GLU A 202 31.32 -21.99 33.17
CA GLU A 202 31.91 -22.39 34.45
C GLU A 202 32.54 -21.22 35.24
N PRO A 203 33.29 -20.28 34.62
CA PRO A 203 33.83 -19.13 35.34
C PRO A 203 32.75 -18.18 35.87
N VAL A 204 31.65 -17.99 35.14
CA VAL A 204 30.54 -17.11 35.58
C VAL A 204 29.84 -17.74 36.79
N GLN A 205 29.54 -19.04 36.73
CA GLN A 205 28.92 -19.75 37.84
C GLN A 205 29.76 -19.67 39.11
N TYR A 206 31.07 -19.93 39.01
CA TYR A 206 31.99 -19.84 40.15
C TYR A 206 31.90 -18.50 40.88
N TRP A 207 31.95 -17.38 40.16
CA TRP A 207 31.93 -16.04 40.78
C TRP A 207 30.55 -15.66 41.31
N VAL A 208 29.47 -16.05 40.63
CA VAL A 208 28.09 -15.82 41.10
C VAL A 208 27.80 -16.61 42.38
N GLU A 209 28.21 -17.88 42.44
CA GLU A 209 28.07 -18.68 43.66
C GLU A 209 28.91 -18.12 44.82
N ARG A 210 30.12 -17.63 44.52
CA ARG A 210 31.00 -16.99 45.48
C ARG A 210 30.42 -15.68 46.01
N GLU A 211 29.84 -14.84 45.16
CA GLU A 211 29.08 -13.64 45.53
C GLU A 211 27.96 -14.00 46.52
N ALA A 212 27.10 -14.97 46.15
CA ALA A 212 25.99 -15.41 46.98
C ALA A 212 26.45 -15.92 48.37
N LYS A 213 27.58 -16.64 48.40
CA LYS A 213 28.17 -17.15 49.65
C LYS A 213 28.66 -16.02 50.56
N HIS A 214 29.34 -15.01 50.02
CA HIS A 214 29.82 -13.86 50.80
C HIS A 214 28.70 -12.93 51.25
N LYS A 215 27.69 -12.71 50.40
CA LYS A 215 26.46 -12.00 50.75
C LYS A 215 25.73 -12.64 51.94
N LYS A 216 25.58 -13.97 51.90
CA LYS A 216 24.95 -14.73 53.00
C LYS A 216 25.76 -14.60 54.30
N LYS A 217 27.08 -14.66 54.22
CA LYS A 217 27.97 -14.47 55.39
C LYS A 217 27.90 -13.06 55.93
N ALA A 218 27.97 -12.02 55.10
CA ALA A 218 27.86 -10.62 55.50
C ALA A 218 26.54 -10.36 56.25
N ASN A 219 25.42 -10.85 55.71
CA ASN A 219 24.11 -10.74 56.37
C ASN A 219 24.05 -11.51 57.71
N THR A 220 24.73 -12.66 57.79
CA THR A 220 24.81 -13.42 59.05
C THR A 220 25.61 -12.65 60.11
N TYR A 221 26.74 -12.04 59.75
CA TYR A 221 27.50 -11.18 60.66
C TYR A 221 26.72 -9.93 61.07
N PHE A 222 25.98 -9.31 60.15
CA PHE A 222 25.09 -8.21 60.48
C PHE A 222 24.08 -8.59 61.56
N ARG A 223 23.42 -9.75 61.43
CA ARG A 223 22.51 -10.28 62.46
C ARG A 223 23.22 -10.52 63.80
N PHE A 224 24.44 -11.06 63.79
CA PHE A 224 25.23 -11.24 65.01
C PHE A 224 25.60 -9.90 65.66
N ILE A 225 25.96 -8.88 64.89
CA ILE A 225 26.23 -7.52 65.40
C ILE A 225 24.98 -6.96 66.07
N THR A 226 23.82 -7.05 65.42
CA THR A 226 22.55 -6.58 65.98
C THR A 226 22.20 -7.31 67.27
N ALA A 227 22.31 -8.64 67.29
CA ALA A 227 22.05 -9.43 68.50
C ALA A 227 23.01 -9.10 69.64
N ALA A 228 24.32 -8.98 69.35
CA ALA A 228 25.32 -8.61 70.34
C ALA A 228 25.08 -7.20 70.91
N ALA A 229 24.67 -6.24 70.07
CA ALA A 229 24.34 -4.89 70.52
C ALA A 229 23.11 -4.88 71.44
N VAL A 230 22.07 -5.65 71.14
CA VAL A 230 20.86 -5.76 71.98
C VAL A 230 21.16 -6.45 73.31
N ILE A 231 21.95 -7.53 73.30
CA ILE A 231 22.39 -8.20 74.54
C ILE A 231 23.22 -7.25 75.38
N PHE A 232 24.15 -6.51 74.76
CA PHE A 232 25.00 -5.55 75.46
C PHE A 232 24.19 -4.44 76.12
N THR A 233 23.24 -3.82 75.40
CA THR A 233 22.39 -2.78 75.99
C THR A 233 21.50 -3.33 77.10
N ALA A 234 20.95 -4.53 76.95
CA ALA A 234 20.18 -5.19 78.00
C ALA A 234 21.01 -5.49 79.25
N THR A 235 22.24 -6.01 79.08
CA THR A 235 23.15 -6.26 80.21
C THR A 235 23.55 -4.97 80.92
N LEU A 236 23.81 -3.87 80.19
CA LEU A 236 24.10 -2.57 80.80
C LEU A 236 22.92 -2.05 81.62
N VAL A 237 21.70 -2.11 81.08
CA VAL A 237 20.48 -1.69 81.81
C VAL A 237 20.25 -2.55 83.05
N MET A 238 20.48 -3.86 82.95
CA MET A 238 20.34 -4.77 84.10
C MET A 238 21.39 -4.48 85.20
N LEU A 239 22.64 -4.22 84.81
CA LEU A 239 23.73 -3.90 85.73
C LEU A 239 23.50 -2.56 86.43
N THR A 240 23.04 -1.54 85.71
CA THR A 240 22.71 -0.23 86.30
C THR A 240 21.57 -0.32 87.30
N ILE A 241 20.52 -1.08 86.99
CA ILE A 241 19.41 -1.35 87.94
C ILE A 241 19.93 -2.12 89.17
N SER A 242 20.79 -3.12 88.99
CA SER A 242 21.35 -3.89 90.10
C SER A 242 22.24 -3.05 91.03
N VAL A 243 23.04 -2.15 90.47
CA VAL A 243 23.86 -1.20 91.23
C VAL A 243 22.98 -0.20 91.99
N TYR A 244 21.91 0.29 91.36
CA TYR A 244 20.97 1.21 92.01
C TYR A 244 20.25 0.58 93.20
N LYS A 245 19.89 -0.71 93.13
CA LYS A 245 19.19 -1.43 94.20
C LYS A 245 20.09 -1.81 95.39
N ASN A 246 21.39 -2.03 95.16
CA ASN A 246 22.35 -2.52 96.16
C ASN A 246 23.42 -1.48 96.56
N GLY A 247 23.30 -0.22 96.12
CA GLY A 247 24.27 0.84 96.38
C GLY A 247 24.04 1.53 97.72
N GLU A 248 25.12 1.88 98.41
CA GLU A 248 25.07 2.81 99.53
C GLU A 248 25.17 4.24 98.99
N THR A 249 24.38 5.15 99.56
CA THR A 249 24.37 6.57 99.18
C THR A 249 25.55 7.28 99.82
N TYR A 250 26.45 7.82 99.02
CA TYR A 250 27.53 8.68 99.49
C TYR A 250 27.29 10.11 98.99
N GLU A 251 27.25 11.07 99.90
CA GLU A 251 27.20 12.48 99.53
C GLU A 251 28.62 13.00 99.30
N ILE A 252 28.93 13.30 98.05
CA ILE A 252 30.16 14.00 97.69
C ILE A 252 29.73 15.32 97.04
N ALA A 253 30.13 16.44 97.64
CA ALA A 253 29.84 17.78 97.14
C ALA A 253 28.34 18.09 96.90
N GLY A 254 27.46 17.64 97.80
CA GLY A 254 26.03 18.00 97.78
C GLY A 254 25.18 17.29 96.71
N ILE A 255 25.75 16.31 96.00
CA ILE A 255 25.03 15.48 95.03
C ILE A 255 25.00 14.05 95.61
N PRO A 256 23.82 13.44 95.80
CA PRO A 256 23.74 12.06 96.26
C PRO A 256 24.18 11.14 95.11
N ILE A 257 25.37 10.54 95.25
CA ILE A 257 25.88 9.56 94.29
C ILE A 257 25.79 8.19 94.95
N THR A 258 24.98 7.30 94.37
CA THR A 258 24.92 5.90 94.80
C THR A 258 26.13 5.16 94.22
N LEU A 259 27.11 4.85 95.08
CA LEU A 259 28.21 3.97 94.70
C LEU A 259 27.86 2.52 95.08
N PRO A 260 28.10 1.55 94.19
CA PRO A 260 27.95 0.15 94.54
C PRO A 260 28.92 -0.21 95.68
N ALA A 261 28.40 -0.87 96.73
CA ALA A 261 29.20 -1.27 97.89
C ALA A 261 30.35 -2.23 97.54
N GLU A 262 30.25 -2.94 96.42
CA GLU A 262 31.25 -3.90 95.95
C GLU A 262 32.09 -3.33 94.80
N LYS A 263 33.38 -3.07 95.06
CA LYS A 263 34.38 -2.65 94.05
C LYS A 263 34.46 -3.60 92.85
N PHE A 264 34.03 -4.85 93.02
CA PHE A 264 33.96 -5.89 92.00
C PHE A 264 32.97 -5.56 90.87
N SER A 265 31.82 -4.97 91.18
CA SER A 265 30.77 -4.64 90.19
C SER A 265 31.20 -3.57 89.19
N ILE A 266 31.97 -2.57 89.64
CA ILE A 266 32.54 -1.52 88.77
C ILE A 266 33.61 -2.11 87.85
N ALA A 267 34.50 -2.95 88.40
CA ALA A 267 35.54 -3.60 87.60
C ALA A 267 34.94 -4.52 86.53
N LEU A 268 33.90 -5.28 86.87
CA LEU A 268 33.18 -6.13 85.93
C LEU A 268 32.50 -5.32 84.81
N LEU A 269 31.94 -4.15 85.12
CA LEU A 269 31.35 -3.25 84.13
C LEU A 269 32.40 -2.71 83.15
N ILE A 270 33.57 -2.29 83.62
CA ILE A 270 34.65 -1.79 82.76
C ILE A 270 35.17 -2.91 81.83
N ILE A 271 35.36 -4.12 82.37
CA ILE A 271 35.80 -5.28 81.57
C ILE A 271 34.73 -5.67 80.54
N ALA A 272 33.46 -5.74 80.94
CA ALA A 272 32.36 -6.13 80.06
C ALA A 272 32.12 -5.12 78.93
N THR A 273 32.18 -3.82 79.22
CA THR A 273 32.04 -2.76 78.21
C THR A 273 33.21 -2.78 77.22
N THR A 274 34.43 -2.89 77.71
CA THR A 274 35.64 -2.98 76.88
C THR A 274 35.62 -4.22 75.99
N ALA A 275 35.30 -5.39 76.55
CA ALA A 275 35.21 -6.64 75.80
C ALA A 275 34.12 -6.60 74.72
N SER A 276 32.97 -5.98 75.03
CA SER A 276 31.85 -5.85 74.08
C SER A 276 32.18 -4.91 72.92
N ILE A 277 32.83 -3.78 73.19
CA ILE A 277 33.32 -2.86 72.14
C ILE A 277 34.30 -3.60 71.21
N TRP A 278 35.22 -4.38 71.78
CA TRP A 278 36.17 -5.16 71.00
C TRP A 278 35.49 -6.24 70.15
N LEU A 279 34.53 -6.96 70.73
CA LEU A 279 33.75 -7.98 70.02
C LEU A 279 32.97 -7.39 68.83
N VAL A 280 32.26 -6.27 69.05
CA VAL A 280 31.54 -5.58 67.97
C VAL A 280 32.50 -5.11 66.88
N ARG A 281 33.68 -4.57 67.25
CA ARG A 281 34.70 -4.15 66.28
C ARG A 281 35.18 -5.32 65.41
N VAL A 282 35.41 -6.49 66.00
CA VAL A 282 35.81 -7.71 65.27
C VAL A 282 34.70 -8.16 64.31
N LEU A 283 33.45 -8.17 64.78
CA LEU A 283 32.30 -8.56 63.95
C LEU A 283 32.06 -7.59 62.78
N VAL A 284 32.18 -6.29 63.01
CA VAL A 284 32.07 -5.25 61.96
C VAL A 284 33.18 -5.41 60.93
N LYS A 285 34.43 -5.67 61.35
CA LYS A 285 35.52 -5.95 60.42
C LYS A 285 35.23 -7.19 59.56
N LEU A 286 34.81 -8.30 60.17
CA LEU A 286 34.42 -9.52 59.45
C LEU A 286 33.28 -9.29 58.44
N MET A 287 32.29 -8.47 58.80
CA MET A 287 31.20 -8.07 57.91
C MET A 287 31.73 -7.27 56.73
N MET A 288 32.53 -6.22 56.97
CA MET A 288 33.13 -5.37 55.94
C MET A 288 33.99 -6.18 54.98
N THR A 289 34.79 -7.14 55.48
CA THR A 289 35.58 -8.03 54.63
C THR A 289 34.70 -8.90 53.73
N ASN A 290 33.60 -9.46 54.25
CA ASN A 290 32.70 -10.26 53.41
C ASN A 290 31.94 -9.41 52.38
N LEU A 291 31.59 -8.17 52.72
CA LEU A 291 30.96 -7.23 51.78
C LEU A 291 31.93 -6.80 50.67
N ALA A 292 33.20 -6.53 51.01
CA ALA A 292 34.22 -6.25 50.00
C ALA A 292 34.45 -7.45 49.06
N LEU A 293 34.47 -8.67 49.60
CA LEU A 293 34.57 -9.92 48.80
C LEU A 293 33.33 -10.19 47.94
N GLU A 294 32.14 -9.76 48.36
CA GLU A 294 30.91 -9.80 47.55
C GLU A 294 31.02 -8.86 46.36
N ILE A 295 31.39 -7.60 46.59
CA ILE A 295 31.55 -6.59 45.54
C ILE A 295 32.60 -7.05 44.51
N GLU A 296 33.73 -7.57 44.97
CA GLU A 296 34.77 -8.11 44.11
C GLU A 296 34.28 -9.29 43.24
N ALA A 297 33.46 -10.19 43.81
CA ALA A 297 32.87 -11.30 43.06
C ALA A 297 31.84 -10.81 42.03
N LEU A 298 31.06 -9.79 42.37
CA LEU A 298 30.11 -9.14 41.46
C LEU A 298 30.82 -8.44 40.29
N GLU A 299 31.90 -7.71 40.56
CA GLU A 299 32.73 -7.05 39.54
C GLU A 299 33.30 -8.08 38.56
N ARG A 300 33.90 -9.16 39.07
CA ARG A 300 34.46 -10.21 38.20
C ARG A 300 33.40 -10.97 37.43
N SER A 301 32.25 -11.28 38.03
CA SER A 301 31.16 -11.98 37.32
C SER A 301 30.58 -11.12 36.18
N THR A 302 30.44 -9.80 36.42
CA THR A 302 29.96 -8.84 35.41
C THR A 302 30.97 -8.68 34.29
N MET A 303 32.26 -8.56 34.62
CA MET A 303 33.32 -8.46 33.61
C MET A 303 33.34 -9.69 32.69
N ILE A 304 33.30 -10.91 33.26
CA ILE A 304 33.30 -12.16 32.48
C ILE A 304 32.06 -12.27 31.59
N LYS A 305 30.86 -11.90 32.09
CA LYS A 305 29.64 -11.88 31.27
C LYS A 305 29.78 -10.95 30.06
N THR A 306 30.28 -9.74 30.27
CA THR A 306 30.53 -8.76 29.20
C THR A 306 31.54 -9.28 28.20
N PHE A 307 32.61 -9.95 28.67
CA PHE A 307 33.62 -10.55 27.80
C PHE A 307 33.03 -11.65 26.90
N ILE A 308 32.27 -12.59 27.46
CA ILE A 308 31.65 -13.67 26.68
C ILE A 308 30.62 -13.11 25.68
N ALA A 309 29.85 -12.10 26.08
CA ALA A 309 28.91 -11.43 25.19
C ALA A 309 29.61 -10.77 23.99
N MET A 310 30.73 -10.09 24.23
CA MET A 310 31.50 -9.41 23.20
C MET A 310 32.27 -10.38 22.29
N ASP A 311 32.81 -11.48 22.83
CA ASP A 311 33.47 -12.52 22.05
C ASP A 311 32.48 -13.23 21.10
N LYS A 312 31.26 -13.53 21.59
CA LYS A 312 30.17 -14.06 20.75
C LYS A 312 29.69 -13.08 19.68
N ALA A 313 29.74 -11.78 19.95
CA ALA A 313 29.38 -10.73 19.00
C ALA A 313 30.45 -10.50 17.90
N LYS A 314 31.58 -11.24 17.92
CA LYS A 314 32.70 -11.09 16.97
C LYS A 314 33.15 -9.62 16.82
N ALA A 315 33.25 -8.89 17.94
CA ALA A 315 33.69 -7.50 17.91
C ALA A 315 35.08 -7.38 17.24
N GLU A 316 35.23 -6.38 16.37
CA GLU A 316 36.36 -6.21 15.43
C GLU A 316 37.75 -6.09 16.10
N HIS A 317 37.78 -5.85 17.43
CA HIS A 317 38.99 -5.73 18.25
C HIS A 317 39.10 -6.78 19.38
N ALA A 318 38.52 -7.97 19.19
CA ALA A 318 38.44 -8.99 20.24
C ALA A 318 39.80 -9.46 20.80
N SER A 319 40.93 -9.28 20.09
CA SER A 319 42.27 -9.67 20.57
C SER A 319 42.88 -8.67 21.57
N GLU A 320 42.81 -7.37 21.28
CA GLU A 320 43.31 -6.30 22.15
C GLU A 320 42.47 -6.20 23.42
N ILE A 321 41.14 -6.31 23.28
CA ILE A 321 40.23 -6.29 24.41
C ILE A 321 40.37 -7.55 25.27
N ARG A 322 40.71 -8.71 24.67
CA ARG A 322 41.07 -9.93 25.41
C ARG A 322 42.26 -9.70 26.34
N MET A 323 43.31 -9.05 25.84
CA MET A 323 44.51 -8.78 26.63
C MET A 323 44.24 -7.82 27.78
N LEU A 324 43.49 -6.74 27.51
CA LEU A 324 43.05 -5.79 28.53
C LEU A 324 42.18 -6.50 29.59
N PHE A 325 41.23 -7.33 29.17
CA PHE A 325 40.36 -8.10 30.05
C PHE A 325 41.13 -9.05 30.98
N TYR A 326 42.12 -9.79 30.46
CA TYR A 326 42.94 -10.66 31.31
C TYR A 326 43.72 -9.85 32.35
N SER A 327 44.28 -8.69 31.99
CA SER A 327 45.00 -7.84 32.94
C SER A 327 44.11 -7.30 34.06
N THR A 328 42.83 -7.04 33.78
CA THR A 328 41.87 -6.54 34.77
C THR A 328 41.30 -7.67 35.62
N LEU A 329 41.03 -8.85 35.04
CA LEU A 329 40.44 -9.99 35.76
C LEU A 329 41.41 -10.58 36.79
N PHE A 330 42.69 -10.68 36.45
CA PHE A 330 43.74 -11.24 37.31
C PHE A 330 44.43 -10.23 38.23
N LYS A 331 43.97 -8.98 38.26
CA LYS A 331 44.51 -7.99 39.20
C LYS A 331 44.28 -8.46 40.64
N PRO A 332 45.33 -8.55 41.48
CA PRO A 332 45.17 -8.85 42.88
C PRO A 332 44.24 -7.82 43.52
N SER A 333 43.24 -8.28 44.28
CA SER A 333 42.41 -7.39 45.09
C SER A 333 43.25 -6.80 46.20
N ASN A 334 43.31 -5.47 46.30
CA ASN A 334 43.97 -4.74 47.39
C ASN A 334 43.16 -4.81 48.70
N ASN A 335 42.65 -5.98 49.05
CA ASN A 335 41.91 -6.20 50.29
C ASN A 335 42.89 -6.58 51.41
N THR A 336 43.97 -5.81 51.56
CA THR A 336 44.88 -5.94 52.70
C THR A 336 44.15 -5.35 53.89
N LEU A 337 43.62 -6.21 54.77
CA LEU A 337 43.34 -5.81 56.14
C LEU A 337 44.66 -5.26 56.69
N THR A 338 44.75 -3.95 56.87
CA THR A 338 45.88 -3.35 57.58
C THR A 338 45.98 -4.00 58.96
N ASP A 339 47.14 -4.59 59.24
CA ASP A 339 47.50 -5.41 60.42
C ASP A 339 47.46 -4.66 61.76
N ASP A 340 46.94 -3.43 61.76
CA ASP A 340 47.16 -2.43 62.81
C ASP A 340 46.17 -2.57 63.99
N SER A 341 45.82 -3.80 64.39
CA SER A 341 44.70 -4.00 65.34
C SER A 341 44.77 -5.22 66.26
N THR A 342 45.94 -5.79 66.54
CA THR A 342 46.11 -6.52 67.80
C THR A 342 46.35 -5.48 68.90
N SER A 343 45.38 -5.28 69.79
CA SER A 343 45.45 -4.30 70.89
C SER A 343 46.77 -4.45 71.71
N PRO A 344 47.65 -3.44 71.76
CA PRO A 344 48.91 -3.53 72.52
C PRO A 344 48.81 -3.07 73.99
N GLU A 345 47.65 -2.61 74.46
CA GLU A 345 47.57 -1.89 75.75
C GLU A 345 47.30 -2.82 76.94
N TYR A 346 46.46 -3.86 76.81
CA TYR A 346 46.07 -4.71 77.95
C TYR A 346 47.18 -5.68 78.38
N ILE A 347 47.98 -6.19 77.44
CA ILE A 347 49.13 -7.07 77.74
C ILE A 347 50.18 -6.28 78.55
N ARG A 348 50.45 -5.02 78.19
CA ARG A 348 51.37 -4.15 78.93
C ARG A 348 50.85 -3.81 80.33
N ILE A 349 49.54 -3.64 80.51
CA ILE A 349 48.95 -3.39 81.83
C ILE A 349 49.05 -4.64 82.72
N ILE A 350 48.85 -5.85 82.18
CA ILE A 350 48.98 -7.11 82.91
C ILE A 350 50.45 -7.39 83.27
N GLU A 351 51.39 -7.15 82.37
CA GLU A 351 52.84 -7.23 82.66
C GLU A 351 53.27 -6.23 83.75
N ALA A 352 52.78 -4.99 83.69
CA ALA A 352 53.07 -3.98 84.71
C ALA A 352 52.47 -4.35 86.08
N MET A 353 51.32 -5.03 86.12
CA MET A 353 50.76 -5.56 87.37
C MET A 353 51.52 -6.79 87.91
N LEU A 354 52.08 -7.63 87.04
CA LEU A 354 52.87 -8.81 87.43
C LEU A 354 54.26 -8.43 87.99
N GLN A 355 54.92 -7.41 87.43
CA GLN A 355 56.25 -6.97 87.90
C GLN A 355 56.23 -6.33 89.29
N LYS A 356 55.08 -5.80 89.76
CA LYS A 356 54.98 -5.13 91.07
C LYS A 356 55.01 -6.09 92.27
N LYS A 357 54.95 -7.42 92.06
CA LYS A 357 54.84 -8.42 93.15
C LYS A 357 56.14 -9.15 93.53
N THR A 358 57.27 -8.80 92.94
CA THR A 358 58.59 -9.28 93.38
C THR A 358 59.33 -8.18 94.12
N PRO A 359 59.30 -8.12 95.47
CA PRO A 359 60.28 -7.36 96.22
C PRO A 359 61.63 -8.07 96.12
N SER A 360 62.65 -7.31 95.70
CA SER A 360 64.05 -7.66 95.88
C SER A 360 64.33 -7.84 97.38
N ASN A 361 64.74 -9.05 97.78
CA ASN A 361 65.62 -9.26 98.92
C ASN A 361 67.06 -9.31 98.41
#